data_AF-A0A1G1A950-F1
#
_entry.id   AF-A0A1G1A950-F1
#
_cell.length_a   1.000
_cell.length_b   1.000
_cell.length_c   1.000
_cell.angle_alpha   90.00
_cell.angle_beta   90.00
_cell.angle_gamma   90.00
#
_symmetry.space_group_name_H-M   'P 1'
#
loop_
_entity.id
_entity.type
_entity.pdbx_description
1 polymer ?
#
loop_
_entity_poly.entity_id
_entity_poly.type
_entity_poly.pdbx_seq_one_letter_code
_entity_poly.pdbx_strand_id
1 'polypeptide(L)'
;LGAGLGASGGLSRFAAWAEGCLAPSHTQASEYFGAWGDKPLNYYLVFMLAGVFLGGLFSAVLARRVIFQIERGRKASRRLRLSLALIGGVLAGFASRLAQGCTSGQALSGSAMLLSGSLVFLICVFAGGYAAAWLVRRQWYD
;
A
#
# COMPACT_ATOMS: atom_id res chain seq x y z
N LEU A 1 -0.23 3.66 15.59
CA LEU A 1 -1.09 3.56 14.38
C LEU A 1 -0.59 4.55 13.34
N GLY A 2 0.09 4.09 12.27
CA GLY A 2 0.80 4.93 11.29
C GLY A 2 0.03 6.16 10.79
N ALA A 3 0.25 7.28 11.48
CA ALA A 3 -0.34 8.60 11.22
C ALA A 3 0.72 9.51 10.57
N GLY A 4 1.26 9.05 9.44
CA GLY A 4 2.09 9.86 8.54
C GLY A 4 1.36 10.08 7.21
N LEU A 5 2.03 10.72 6.24
CA LEU A 5 1.57 10.82 4.85
C LEU A 5 1.55 9.42 4.21
N GLY A 6 0.58 8.59 4.57
CA GLY A 6 0.60 7.16 4.28
C GLY A 6 -0.77 6.58 3.95
N ALA A 7 -0.92 6.13 2.70
CA ALA A 7 -2.12 5.50 2.17
C ALA A 7 -2.58 4.24 2.95
N SER A 8 -1.66 3.51 3.59
CA SER A 8 -1.99 2.25 4.29
C SER A 8 -3.00 2.42 5.41
N GLY A 9 -2.95 3.54 6.13
CA GLY A 9 -3.93 3.84 7.17
C GLY A 9 -5.31 4.20 6.62
N GLY A 10 -5.41 4.61 5.35
CA GLY A 10 -6.68 4.80 4.64
C GLY A 10 -7.24 3.48 4.12
N LEU A 11 -6.41 2.64 3.51
CA LEU A 11 -6.81 1.32 3.01
C LEU A 11 -7.34 0.40 4.11
N SER A 12 -6.70 0.38 5.29
CA SER A 12 -7.20 -0.46 6.38
C SER A 12 -8.41 0.13 7.10
N ARG A 13 -8.65 1.44 7.02
CA ARG A 13 -9.92 2.05 7.44
C ARG A 13 -11.06 1.67 6.51
N PHE A 14 -10.78 1.62 5.20
CA PHE A 14 -11.74 1.12 4.23
C PHE A 14 -12.04 -0.37 4.46
N ALA A 15 -11.02 -1.19 4.75
CA ALA A 15 -11.22 -2.59 5.12
C ALA A 15 -12.03 -2.73 6.42
N ALA A 16 -11.73 -1.92 7.45
CA ALA A 16 -12.49 -1.90 8.70
C ALA A 16 -13.97 -1.51 8.49
N TRP A 17 -14.23 -0.56 7.59
CA TRP A 17 -15.59 -0.19 7.21
C TRP A 17 -16.31 -1.32 6.47
N ALA A 18 -15.65 -1.93 5.48
CA ALA A 18 -16.21 -3.04 4.72
C ALA A 18 -16.53 -4.24 5.64
N GLU A 19 -15.64 -4.56 6.57
CA GLU A 19 -15.84 -5.61 7.57
C GLU A 19 -16.96 -5.24 8.55
N GLY A 20 -17.03 -3.98 9.00
CA GLY A 20 -18.11 -3.48 9.85
C GLY A 20 -19.49 -3.50 9.18
N CYS A 21 -19.56 -3.39 7.85
CA CYS A 21 -20.80 -3.55 7.10
C CYS A 21 -21.22 -5.02 6.92
N LEU A 22 -20.27 -5.96 6.88
CA LEU A 22 -20.52 -7.39 6.66
C LEU A 22 -20.73 -8.17 7.97
N ALA A 23 -19.98 -7.84 9.02
CA ALA A 23 -19.98 -8.55 10.31
C ALA A 23 -19.75 -7.60 11.50
N PRO A 24 -20.74 -6.78 11.88
CA PRO A 24 -20.60 -5.73 12.90
C PRO A 24 -20.13 -6.25 14.27
N SER A 25 -20.60 -7.44 14.67
CA SER A 25 -20.26 -8.07 15.95
C SER A 25 -18.79 -8.55 15.99
N HIS A 26 -18.21 -8.91 14.85
CA HIS A 26 -16.82 -9.35 14.74
C HIS A 26 -15.85 -8.16 14.74
N THR A 27 -16.25 -7.04 14.12
CA THR A 27 -15.46 -5.80 14.05
C THR A 27 -15.37 -5.10 15.41
N GLN A 28 -16.47 -5.06 16.18
CA GLN A 28 -16.52 -4.46 17.52
C GLN A 28 -15.80 -5.32 18.58
N ALA A 29 -15.81 -6.65 18.43
CA ALA A 29 -15.15 -7.57 19.36
C ALA A 29 -13.64 -7.75 19.08
N SER A 30 -13.13 -7.33 17.93
CA SER A 30 -11.72 -7.44 17.57
C SER A 30 -10.89 -6.29 18.16
N GLU A 31 -9.86 -6.61 18.95
CA GLU A 31 -8.89 -5.62 19.47
C GLU A 31 -8.29 -4.73 18.36
N TYR A 32 -8.12 -5.31 17.16
CA TYR A 32 -7.50 -4.62 16.05
C TYR A 32 -8.46 -3.65 15.35
N PHE A 33 -9.74 -4.03 15.13
CA PHE A 33 -10.70 -3.20 14.41
C PHE A 33 -11.55 -2.30 15.32
N GLY A 34 -11.82 -2.71 16.56
CA GLY A 34 -12.52 -1.90 17.56
C GLY A 34 -11.78 -0.59 17.89
N ALA A 35 -10.45 -0.58 17.80
CA ALA A 35 -9.62 0.62 17.98
C ALA A 35 -9.81 1.71 16.91
N TRP A 36 -10.51 1.43 15.80
CA TRP A 36 -10.75 2.39 14.72
C TRP A 36 -12.08 3.16 14.86
N GLY A 37 -12.90 2.80 15.86
CA GLY A 37 -14.14 3.49 16.25
C GLY A 37 -15.32 3.30 15.27
N ASP A 38 -16.44 3.95 15.58
CA ASP A 38 -17.73 3.77 14.87
C ASP A 38 -17.77 4.37 13.45
N LYS A 39 -16.84 5.28 13.11
CA LYS A 39 -16.79 5.98 11.81
C LYS A 39 -15.38 5.95 11.20
N PRO A 40 -14.86 4.78 10.82
CA PRO A 40 -13.49 4.62 10.33
C PRO A 40 -13.21 5.39 9.03
N LEU A 41 -14.24 5.70 8.23
CA LEU A 41 -14.10 6.44 6.97
C LEU A 41 -13.91 7.94 7.14
N ASN A 42 -14.38 8.54 8.24
CA ASN A 42 -14.30 9.99 8.45
C ASN A 42 -12.95 10.38 9.05
N TYR A 43 -11.88 10.04 8.33
CA TYR A 43 -10.51 10.32 8.73
C TYR A 43 -9.73 10.89 7.56
N TYR A 44 -8.88 11.89 7.80
CA TYR A 44 -8.20 12.64 6.75
C TYR A 44 -7.39 11.75 5.78
N LEU A 45 -6.86 10.59 6.23
CA LEU A 45 -6.15 9.64 5.36
C LEU A 45 -7.04 9.07 4.24
N VAL A 46 -8.35 8.90 4.48
CA VAL A 46 -9.27 8.35 3.47
C VAL A 46 -9.52 9.39 2.38
N PHE A 47 -9.74 10.65 2.76
CA PHE A 47 -9.86 11.76 1.82
C PHE A 47 -8.55 12.03 1.07
N MET A 48 -7.40 11.92 1.74
CA MET A 48 -6.09 12.02 1.12
C MET A 48 -5.88 10.89 0.09
N LEU A 49 -6.24 9.65 0.43
CA LEU A 49 -6.15 8.51 -0.51
C LEU A 49 -7.00 8.74 -1.76
N ALA A 50 -8.25 9.18 -1.56
CA ALA A 50 -9.15 9.52 -2.65
C ALA A 50 -8.59 10.68 -3.50
N GLY A 51 -8.07 11.74 -2.87
CA GLY A 51 -7.47 12.87 -3.55
C GLY A 51 -6.24 12.50 -4.37
N VAL A 52 -5.34 11.66 -3.85
CA VAL A 52 -4.16 11.16 -4.59
C VAL A 52 -4.58 10.32 -5.79
N PHE A 53 -5.58 9.44 -5.62
CA PHE A 53 -6.10 8.62 -6.71
C PHE A 53 -6.74 9.48 -7.81
N LEU A 54 -7.66 10.37 -7.43
CA LEU A 54 -8.36 11.25 -8.37
C LEU A 54 -7.40 12.25 -9.04
N GLY A 55 -6.46 12.82 -8.29
CA GLY A 55 -5.44 13.73 -8.84
C GLY A 55 -4.50 13.04 -9.81
N GLY A 56 -4.07 11.80 -9.50
CA GLY A 56 -3.27 10.98 -10.40
C GLY A 56 -4.02 10.62 -11.68
N LEU A 57 -5.29 10.24 -11.57
CA LEU A 57 -6.15 9.95 -12.71
C LEU A 57 -6.38 11.19 -13.58
N PHE A 58 -6.72 12.32 -12.96
CA PHE A 58 -6.91 13.59 -13.66
C PHE A 58 -5.64 14.01 -14.41
N SER A 59 -4.47 13.91 -13.78
CA SER A 59 -3.17 14.14 -14.42
C SER A 59 -2.94 13.20 -15.60
N ALA A 60 -3.27 11.92 -15.48
CA ALA A 60 -3.11 10.95 -16.56
C ALA A 60 -4.04 11.20 -17.75
N VAL A 61 -5.29 11.60 -17.48
CA VAL A 61 -6.29 11.96 -18.50
C VAL A 61 -5.86 13.23 -19.22
N LEU A 62 -5.45 14.27 -18.50
CA LEU A 62 -4.99 15.53 -19.09
C LEU A 62 -3.75 15.32 -19.97
N ALA A 63 -2.82 14.48 -19.54
CA ALA A 63 -1.64 14.09 -20.30
C ALA A 63 -1.92 13.04 -21.41
N ARG A 64 -3.19 12.62 -21.60
CA ARG A 64 -3.63 11.59 -22.56
C ARG A 64 -2.81 10.29 -22.52
N ARG A 65 -2.36 9.89 -21.32
CA ARG A 65 -1.52 8.70 -21.09
C ARG A 65 -2.26 7.56 -20.39
N VAL A 66 -3.58 7.58 -20.42
CA VAL A 66 -4.41 6.50 -19.86
C VAL A 66 -4.39 5.32 -20.83
N ILE A 67 -3.55 4.34 -20.53
CA ILE A 67 -3.42 3.11 -21.32
C ILE A 67 -3.73 1.93 -20.40
N PHE A 68 -4.76 1.15 -20.76
CA PHE A 68 -5.04 -0.11 -20.09
C PHE A 68 -4.10 -1.18 -20.63
N GLN A 69 -3.03 -1.45 -19.88
CA GLN A 69 -2.07 -2.50 -20.22
C GLN A 69 -1.60 -3.25 -18.99
N ILE A 70 -1.17 -4.51 -19.23
CA ILE A 70 -0.48 -5.30 -18.23
C ILE A 70 1.01 -5.15 -18.51
N GLU A 71 1.70 -4.37 -17.68
CA GLU A 71 3.15 -4.17 -17.74
C GLU A 71 3.89 -5.50 -17.54
N ARG A 72 4.48 -6.04 -18.62
CA ARG A 72 5.20 -7.32 -18.63
C ARG A 72 6.34 -7.30 -19.66
N GLY A 73 7.43 -8.03 -19.39
CA GLY A 73 8.47 -8.31 -20.39
C GLY A 73 7.96 -9.20 -21.53
N ARG A 74 8.64 -9.17 -22.68
CA ARG A 74 8.20 -9.87 -23.91
C ARG A 74 8.10 -11.38 -23.70
N LYS A 75 9.00 -11.95 -22.88
CA LYS A 75 9.05 -13.38 -22.55
C LYS A 75 8.13 -13.80 -21.38
N ALA A 76 7.55 -12.85 -20.64
CA ALA A 76 6.73 -13.16 -19.47
C ALA A 76 5.25 -13.41 -19.85
N SER A 77 4.68 -14.53 -19.37
CA SER A 77 3.26 -14.83 -19.53
C SER A 77 2.39 -13.87 -18.69
N ARG A 78 1.19 -13.54 -19.19
CA ARG A 78 0.20 -12.70 -18.48
C ARG A 78 -0.16 -13.30 -17.11
N ARG A 79 -0.33 -14.63 -17.04
CA ARG A 79 -0.67 -15.33 -15.79
C ARG A 79 0.45 -15.20 -14.75
N LEU A 80 1.70 -15.34 -15.18
CA LEU A 80 2.87 -15.20 -14.30
C LEU A 80 2.98 -13.78 -13.74
N ARG A 81 2.81 -12.76 -14.60
CA ARG A 81 2.90 -11.36 -14.15
C ARG A 81 1.80 -11.00 -13.15
N LEU A 82 0.58 -11.43 -13.41
CA LEU A 82 -0.57 -11.21 -12.54
C LEU A 82 -0.41 -11.96 -11.20
N SER A 83 0.05 -13.21 -11.22
CA SER A 83 0.28 -13.96 -9.97
C SER A 83 1.38 -13.31 -9.12
N LEU A 84 2.49 -12.88 -9.71
CA LEU A 84 3.52 -12.16 -8.96
C LEU A 84 3.05 -10.79 -8.46
N ALA A 85 2.26 -10.06 -9.25
CA ALA A 85 1.69 -8.79 -8.79
C ALA A 85 0.78 -9.00 -7.57
N LEU A 86 -0.04 -10.06 -7.60
CA LEU A 86 -0.93 -10.41 -6.50
C LEU A 86 -0.15 -10.85 -5.25
N ILE A 87 0.80 -11.77 -5.39
CA ILE A 87 1.65 -12.23 -4.29
C ILE A 87 2.44 -11.06 -3.70
N GLY A 88 3.06 -10.23 -4.55
CA GLY A 88 3.79 -9.05 -4.12
C GLY A 88 2.90 -8.03 -3.40
N GLY A 89 1.68 -7.83 -3.88
CA GLY A 89 0.68 -6.96 -3.24
C GLY A 89 0.27 -7.47 -1.85
N VAL A 90 0.01 -8.76 -1.70
CA VAL A 90 -0.32 -9.39 -0.41
C VAL A 90 0.85 -9.26 0.57
N LEU A 91 2.08 -9.57 0.13
CA LEU A 91 3.28 -9.43 0.94
C LEU A 91 3.51 -7.97 1.37
N ALA A 92 3.37 -7.01 0.46
CA ALA A 92 3.52 -5.59 0.76
C ALA A 92 2.44 -5.10 1.74
N GLY A 93 1.19 -5.57 1.58
CA GLY A 93 0.10 -5.29 2.50
C GLY A 93 0.39 -5.80 3.91
N PHE A 94 0.79 -7.06 4.03
CA PHE A 94 1.18 -7.68 5.30
C PHE A 94 2.38 -6.97 5.95
N ALA A 95 3.43 -6.71 5.19
CA ALA A 95 4.63 -6.01 5.66
C ALA A 95 4.32 -4.58 6.13
N SER A 96 3.42 -3.86 5.45
CA SER A 96 3.01 -2.51 5.87
C SER A 96 2.32 -2.49 7.23
N ARG A 97 1.69 -3.59 7.63
CA ARG A 97 1.06 -3.76 8.95
C ARG A 97 2.08 -4.11 10.01
N LEU A 98 3.01 -5.01 9.69
CA LEU A 98 4.13 -5.35 10.57
C LEU A 98 5.01 -4.12 10.87
N ALA A 99 5.27 -3.30 9.86
CA ALA A 99 6.03 -2.04 9.98
C ALA A 99 5.20 -0.86 10.51
N GLN A 100 3.92 -1.09 10.85
CA GLN A 100 2.97 -0.06 11.30
C GLN A 100 2.89 1.18 10.39
N GLY A 101 3.17 1.05 9.09
CA GLY A 101 3.16 2.12 8.10
C GLY A 101 3.59 1.66 6.71
N CYS A 102 3.30 2.45 5.67
CA CYS A 102 3.87 2.26 4.33
C CYS A 102 5.19 3.00 4.17
N THR A 103 5.82 2.78 3.01
CA THR A 103 6.94 3.59 2.53
C THR A 103 6.66 5.09 2.67
N SER A 104 5.53 5.62 2.20
CA SER A 104 5.27 7.06 2.36
C SER A 104 5.19 7.53 3.83
N GLY A 105 4.70 6.69 4.75
CA GLY A 105 4.60 7.05 6.17
C GLY A 105 5.91 6.90 6.93
N GLN A 106 6.59 5.76 6.76
CA GLN A 106 7.86 5.48 7.44
C GLN A 106 9.04 6.15 6.73
N ALA A 107 9.13 6.05 5.41
CA ALA A 107 10.26 6.58 4.63
C ALA A 107 10.22 8.10 4.45
N LEU A 108 9.05 8.75 4.30
CA LEU A 108 9.00 10.21 4.10
C LEU A 108 8.74 10.94 5.42
N SER A 109 7.62 10.66 6.09
CA SER A 109 7.28 11.37 7.34
C SER A 109 8.19 10.97 8.50
N GLY A 110 8.47 9.68 8.67
CA GLY A 110 9.31 9.17 9.76
C GLY A 110 10.78 9.56 9.63
N SER A 111 11.34 9.56 8.42
CA SER A 111 12.72 10.01 8.18
C SER A 111 12.87 11.53 8.34
N ALA A 112 11.88 12.32 7.94
CA ALA A 112 11.88 13.78 8.12
C ALA A 112 11.92 14.17 9.61
N MET A 113 11.34 13.34 10.48
CA MET A 113 11.39 13.47 11.93
C MET A 113 12.62 12.79 12.57
N LEU A 114 13.54 12.24 11.76
CA LEU A 114 14.75 11.53 12.19
C LEU A 114 14.49 10.36 13.16
N LEU A 115 13.35 9.67 13.02
CA LEU A 115 13.10 8.47 13.81
C LEU A 115 14.07 7.36 13.40
N SER A 116 14.80 6.82 14.38
CA SER A 116 15.75 5.72 14.18
C SER A 116 15.08 4.49 13.54
N GLY A 117 13.88 4.13 14.01
CA GLY A 117 13.11 3.01 13.44
C GLY A 117 12.74 3.21 11.97
N SER A 118 12.43 4.43 11.56
CA SER A 118 12.08 4.78 10.18
C SER A 118 13.30 4.76 9.25
N LEU A 119 14.48 5.16 9.74
CA LEU A 119 15.75 5.05 9.02
C LEU A 119 16.16 3.59 8.80
N VAL A 120 16.04 2.75 9.83
CA VAL A 120 16.28 1.30 9.70
C VAL A 120 15.30 0.68 8.69
N PHE A 121 14.01 1.03 8.79
CA PHE A 121 13.01 0.59 7.82
C PHE A 121 13.39 0.98 6.39
N LEU A 122 13.88 2.20 6.18
CA LEU A 122 14.31 2.68 4.86
C LEU A 122 15.43 1.81 4.28
N ILE A 123 16.47 1.53 5.08
CA ILE A 123 17.60 0.70 4.64
C ILE A 123 17.11 -0.70 4.30
N CYS A 124 16.31 -1.31 5.17
CA CYS A 124 15.77 -2.66 4.96
C CYS A 124 14.85 -2.75 3.75
N VAL A 125 13.99 -1.75 3.50
CA VAL A 125 13.06 -1.77 2.37
C VAL A 125 13.80 -1.64 1.04
N PHE A 126 14.84 -0.82 0.96
CA PHE A 126 15.69 -0.73 -0.23
C PHE A 126 16.50 -1.99 -0.44
N ALA A 127 17.19 -2.49 0.60
CA ALA A 127 17.98 -3.72 0.50
C ALA A 127 17.11 -4.92 0.08
N GLY A 128 15.95 -5.10 0.73
CA GLY A 128 14.98 -6.13 0.39
C GLY A 128 14.39 -5.95 -1.01
N GLY A 129 14.11 -4.70 -1.41
CA GLY A 129 13.64 -4.36 -2.76
C GLY A 129 14.65 -4.73 -3.85
N TYR A 130 15.93 -4.40 -3.67
CA TYR A 130 16.99 -4.77 -4.60
C TYR A 130 17.21 -6.29 -4.65
N ALA A 131 17.17 -6.97 -3.50
CA ALA A 131 17.26 -8.43 -3.43
C ALA A 131 16.08 -9.10 -4.17
N ALA A 132 14.86 -8.64 -3.93
CA ALA A 132 13.67 -9.14 -4.62
C ALA A 132 13.73 -8.85 -6.12
N ALA A 133 14.17 -7.65 -6.52
CA ALA A 133 14.36 -7.29 -7.93
C ALA A 133 15.35 -8.24 -8.61
N TRP A 134 16.44 -8.61 -7.94
CA TRP A 134 17.41 -9.56 -8.48
C TRP A 134 16.82 -10.96 -8.74
N LEU A 135 15.85 -11.40 -7.92
CA LEU A 135 15.15 -12.67 -8.12
C LEU A 135 14.16 -12.60 -9.29
N VAL A 136 13.39 -11.51 -9.40
CA VAL A 136 12.33 -11.39 -10.42
C VAL A 136 12.81 -10.76 -11.73
N ARG A 137 14.04 -10.24 -11.81
CA ARG A 137 14.60 -9.59 -13.02
C ARG A 137 14.51 -10.45 -14.26
N ARG A 138 14.52 -11.79 -14.11
CA ARG A 138 14.40 -12.73 -15.22
C ARG A 138 13.12 -12.58 -16.04
N GLN A 139 12.09 -11.95 -15.47
CA GLN A 139 10.83 -11.67 -16.16
C GLN A 139 10.91 -10.50 -17.16
N TRP A 140 11.96 -9.69 -17.06
CA TRP A 140 12.17 -8.48 -17.85
C TRP A 140 13.38 -8.59 -18.78
N TYR A 141 14.05 -9.74 -18.84
CA TYR A 141 15.02 -10.02 -19.89
C TYR A 141 14.25 -10.27 -21.18
N ASP A 142 14.34 -9.33 -22.11
CA ASP A 142 13.90 -9.49 -23.49
C ASP A 142 14.91 -10.30 -24.31
#